data_AF-A0A943WX24-F1
#
_entry.id   AF-A0A943WX24-F1
#
_cell.length_a   1.000
_cell.length_b   1.000
_cell.length_c   1.000
_cell.angle_alpha   90.00
_cell.angle_beta   90.00
_cell.angle_gamma   90.00
#
_symmetry.space_group_name_H-M   'P 1'
#
loop_
_entity.id
_entity.type
_entity.pdbx_description
1 polymer ?
#
loop_
_entity_poly.entity_id
_entity_poly.type
_entity_poly.pdbx_seq_one_letter_code
_entity_poly.pdbx_strand_id
1 'polypeptide(L)'
;MQELTETSYSRIQWIDTAKLVGIFFVVWAHMEGKVPIYLFAAFYMPLFFMLSGYVEKKRSFSETLRNSFFQLMVPYFALNSIAAIFRLLSFIVFHLMESGTIDLYKAAKKIAEYIIGIIIADTTEFSFFPCGPCWFLFSLFQMKLLFSFISTTVKKRFKTILVLLSVVMVFLAWLLCLKGIKIYFVVNETLMGFVFYVTGFLMKNFLSEIFNKKNKYDFLIIAVLLFAYFLFVFFSIKKSYGLPNLRGG
;
A
#
# COMPACT_ATOMS: atom_id res chain seq x y z
N MET A 1 7.18 33.55 34.43
CA MET A 1 6.51 33.91 33.16
C MET A 1 6.95 32.87 32.13
N GLN A 2 6.01 31.97 31.81
CA GLN A 2 6.02 30.88 30.81
C GLN A 2 7.17 29.85 30.78
N GLU A 3 6.87 28.69 31.37
CA GLU A 3 7.26 27.38 30.87
C GLU A 3 6.94 27.26 29.36
N LEU A 4 7.92 26.82 28.57
CA LEU A 4 7.66 26.14 27.30
C LEU A 4 8.07 24.69 27.46
N THR A 5 7.07 23.85 27.58
CA THR A 5 7.14 22.40 27.63
C THR A 5 7.66 21.87 26.29
N GLU A 6 8.95 21.53 26.22
CA GLU A 6 9.49 20.71 25.14
C GLU A 6 8.93 19.28 25.21
N THR A 7 7.73 19.09 24.69
CA THR A 7 7.29 17.75 24.26
C THR A 7 7.81 17.49 22.85
N SER A 8 9.13 17.39 22.72
CA SER A 8 9.74 16.93 21.46
C SER A 8 9.41 15.44 21.30
N TYR A 9 8.36 15.15 20.53
CA TYR A 9 8.29 13.87 19.82
C TYR A 9 9.49 13.85 18.87
N SER A 10 10.53 13.07 19.17
CA SER A 10 11.67 12.95 18.27
C SER A 10 11.22 12.33 16.94
N ARG A 11 10.98 13.18 15.94
CA ARG A 11 10.75 12.72 14.57
C ARG A 11 12.02 12.05 14.09
N ILE A 12 11.87 10.86 13.55
CA ILE A 12 13.00 10.08 13.03
C ILE A 12 13.31 10.62 11.62
N GLN A 13 14.18 11.61 11.53
CA GLN A 13 14.49 12.36 10.29
C GLN A 13 14.85 11.44 9.12
N TRP A 14 15.62 10.38 9.34
CA TRP A 14 16.02 9.46 8.27
C TRP A 14 14.84 8.72 7.62
N ILE A 15 13.75 8.48 8.37
CA ILE A 15 12.53 7.85 7.82
C ILE A 15 11.83 8.81 6.87
N ASP A 16 11.78 10.09 7.25
CA ASP A 16 11.16 11.12 6.42
C ASP A 16 11.99 11.33 5.14
N THR A 17 13.32 11.34 5.24
CA THR A 17 14.22 11.35 4.06
C THR A 17 14.02 10.11 3.19
N ALA A 18 13.95 8.91 3.76
CA ALA A 18 13.75 7.67 3.00
C ALA A 18 12.39 7.64 2.27
N LYS A 19 11.33 8.14 2.92
CA LYS A 19 10.02 8.31 2.28
C LYS A 19 10.08 9.31 1.13
N LEU A 20 10.74 10.45 1.32
CA LEU A 20 10.89 11.46 0.28
C LEU A 20 11.61 10.90 -0.95
N VAL A 21 12.72 10.19 -0.73
CA VAL A 21 13.46 9.50 -1.80
C VAL A 21 12.57 8.46 -2.50
N GLY A 22 11.81 7.67 -1.74
CA GLY A 22 10.84 6.73 -2.31
C GLY A 22 9.77 7.41 -3.17
N ILE A 23 9.25 8.56 -2.74
CA ILE A 23 8.23 9.32 -3.49
C ILE A 23 8.83 9.87 -4.78
N PHE A 24 10.05 10.44 -4.71
CA PHE A 24 10.76 10.94 -5.88
C PHE A 24 10.91 9.86 -6.95
N PHE A 25 11.34 8.66 -6.57
CA PHE A 25 11.45 7.55 -7.51
C PHE A 25 10.09 7.07 -8.04
N VAL A 26 9.03 7.11 -7.22
CA VAL A 26 7.68 6.80 -7.68
C VAL A 26 7.23 7.79 -8.76
N VAL A 27 7.52 9.07 -8.60
CA VAL A 27 7.18 10.09 -9.60
C VAL A 27 8.01 9.90 -10.86
N TRP A 28 9.34 9.77 -10.72
CA TRP A 28 10.25 9.58 -11.86
C TRP A 28 9.84 8.38 -12.72
N ALA A 29 9.51 7.26 -12.08
CA ALA A 29 9.19 6.05 -12.81
C ALA A 29 7.80 6.11 -13.50
N HIS A 30 6.92 7.07 -13.15
CA HIS A 30 5.73 7.43 -13.95
C HIS A 30 6.01 8.47 -15.04
N MET A 31 7.09 9.27 -14.94
CA MET A 31 7.42 10.32 -15.91
C MET A 31 8.08 9.79 -17.18
N GLU A 32 8.99 8.84 -17.06
CA GLU A 32 9.80 8.41 -18.22
C GLU A 32 9.22 7.25 -19.02
N GLY A 33 8.20 6.54 -18.50
CA GLY A 33 7.62 5.34 -19.13
C GLY A 33 8.61 4.17 -19.37
N LYS A 34 9.90 4.37 -19.07
CA LYS A 34 11.03 3.47 -19.32
C LYS A 34 11.57 2.81 -18.06
N VAL A 35 11.18 3.29 -16.87
CA VAL A 35 11.54 2.61 -15.63
C VAL A 35 10.67 1.36 -15.54
N PRO A 36 11.26 0.16 -15.48
CA PRO A 36 10.48 -1.05 -15.50
C PRO A 36 9.54 -1.14 -14.30
N ILE A 37 8.29 -1.53 -14.56
CA ILE A 37 7.24 -1.78 -13.55
C ILE A 37 7.73 -2.68 -12.40
N TYR A 38 8.73 -3.54 -12.66
CA TYR A 38 9.33 -4.38 -11.64
C TYR A 38 10.06 -3.59 -10.55
N LEU A 39 10.68 -2.43 -10.82
CA LEU A 39 11.34 -1.64 -9.77
C LEU A 39 10.31 -1.04 -8.80
N PHE A 40 9.14 -0.63 -9.29
CA PHE A 40 8.01 -0.22 -8.44
C PHE A 40 7.51 -1.32 -7.52
N ALA A 41 7.24 -2.49 -8.11
CA ALA A 41 6.72 -3.63 -7.38
C ALA A 41 7.76 -4.25 -6.44
N ALA A 42 9.05 -4.21 -6.82
CA ALA A 42 10.15 -4.88 -6.12
C ALA A 42 10.80 -4.03 -5.00
N PHE A 43 10.74 -2.70 -5.08
CA PHE A 43 11.51 -1.85 -4.15
C PHE A 43 10.69 -0.75 -3.46
N TYR A 44 9.98 0.11 -4.19
CA TYR A 44 9.41 1.31 -3.57
C TYR A 44 8.20 1.02 -2.67
N MET A 45 7.22 0.26 -3.16
CA MET A 45 6.03 -0.09 -2.36
C MET A 45 6.38 -0.96 -1.14
N PRO A 46 7.24 -1.99 -1.27
CA PRO A 46 7.80 -2.69 -0.11
C PRO A 46 8.45 -1.78 0.93
N LEU A 47 9.24 -0.80 0.49
CA LEU A 47 9.92 0.14 1.39
C LEU A 47 8.91 0.97 2.20
N PHE A 48 7.86 1.51 1.58
CA PHE A 48 6.85 2.28 2.31
C PHE A 48 6.10 1.44 3.35
N PHE A 49 5.77 0.19 3.01
CA PHE A 49 5.15 -0.74 3.95
C PHE A 49 6.09 -1.08 5.10
N MET A 50 7.36 -1.34 4.82
CA MET A 50 8.38 -1.61 5.83
C MET A 50 8.60 -0.41 6.76
N LEU A 51 8.77 0.80 6.22
CA LEU A 51 8.92 2.01 7.05
C LEU A 51 7.68 2.27 7.90
N SER A 52 6.49 2.01 7.37
CA SER A 52 5.23 2.13 8.12
C SER A 52 5.16 1.15 9.28
N GLY A 53 5.57 -0.11 9.06
CA GLY A 53 5.70 -1.11 10.11
C GLY A 53 6.73 -0.75 11.17
N TYR A 54 7.88 -0.17 10.76
CA TYR A 54 8.95 0.24 11.66
C TYR A 54 8.50 1.29 12.68
N VAL A 55 7.71 2.27 12.24
CA VAL A 55 7.17 3.29 13.14
C VAL A 55 5.95 2.81 13.92
N GLU A 56 5.37 1.67 13.57
CA GLU A 56 4.15 1.17 14.18
C GLU A 56 4.33 0.92 15.69
N LYS A 57 3.24 1.16 16.43
CA LYS A 57 3.15 0.99 17.87
C LYS A 57 1.89 0.21 18.18
N LYS A 58 1.96 -0.67 19.19
CA LYS A 58 0.78 -1.36 19.70
C LYS A 58 -0.16 -0.35 20.34
N ARG A 59 -1.41 -0.38 19.93
CA ARG A 59 -2.51 0.47 20.41
C ARG A 59 -3.77 -0.38 20.49
N SER A 60 -4.82 0.14 21.13
CA SER A 60 -6.13 -0.52 21.07
C SER A 60 -6.67 -0.51 19.63
N PHE A 61 -7.56 -1.47 19.32
CA PHE A 61 -8.17 -1.55 17.99
C PHE A 61 -8.98 -0.29 17.66
N SER A 62 -9.80 0.19 18.60
CA SER A 62 -10.61 1.41 18.41
C SER A 62 -9.76 2.64 18.16
N GLU A 63 -8.68 2.82 18.94
CA GLU A 63 -7.74 3.92 18.73
C GLU A 63 -7.04 3.81 17.37
N THR A 64 -6.64 2.60 16.97
CA THR A 64 -6.01 2.36 15.67
C THR A 64 -6.96 2.66 14.53
N LEU A 65 -8.22 2.22 14.64
CA LEU A 65 -9.25 2.47 13.64
C LEU A 65 -9.46 3.97 13.44
N ARG A 66 -9.74 4.70 14.52
CA ARG A 66 -9.96 6.15 14.46
C ARG A 66 -8.75 6.87 13.88
N ASN A 67 -7.56 6.66 14.46
CA ASN A 67 -6.37 7.40 14.05
C ASN A 67 -5.95 7.06 12.62
N SER A 68 -6.00 5.79 12.23
CA SER A 68 -5.62 5.37 10.88
C SER A 68 -6.64 5.83 9.85
N PHE A 69 -7.93 5.92 10.19
CA PHE A 69 -8.95 6.43 9.30
C PHE A 69 -8.69 7.91 8.95
N PHE A 70 -8.51 8.77 9.97
CA PHE A 70 -8.21 10.18 9.73
C PHE A 70 -6.84 10.40 9.09
N GLN A 71 -5.86 9.56 9.41
CA GLN A 71 -4.51 9.67 8.85
C GLN A 71 -4.42 9.18 7.40
N LEU A 72 -5.20 8.17 6.99
CA LEU A 72 -5.00 7.48 5.71
C LEU A 72 -6.25 7.55 4.82
N MET A 73 -7.42 7.22 5.36
CA MET A 73 -8.66 7.18 4.57
C MET A 73 -9.16 8.58 4.20
N VAL A 74 -9.03 9.57 5.09
CA VAL A 74 -9.40 10.96 4.75
C VAL A 74 -8.54 11.50 3.61
N PRO A 75 -7.19 11.41 3.66
CA PRO A 75 -6.35 11.75 2.50
C PRO A 75 -6.65 10.93 1.25
N TYR A 76 -6.93 9.62 1.39
CA TYR A 76 -7.32 8.75 0.29
C TYR A 76 -8.56 9.28 -0.44
N PHE A 77 -9.64 9.60 0.28
CA PHE A 77 -10.87 10.13 -0.31
C PHE A 77 -10.65 11.54 -0.87
N ALA A 78 -9.90 12.39 -0.18
CA ALA A 78 -9.62 13.75 -0.65
C ALA A 78 -8.85 13.75 -1.98
N LEU A 79 -7.74 13.01 -2.07
CA LEU A 79 -6.91 12.94 -3.27
C LEU A 79 -7.68 12.35 -4.45
N ASN A 80 -8.46 11.30 -4.20
CA ASN A 80 -9.29 10.69 -5.23
C ASN A 80 -10.41 11.62 -5.71
N SER A 81 -11.08 12.34 -4.80
CA SER A 81 -12.11 13.32 -5.17
C SER A 81 -11.54 14.47 -5.99
N ILE A 82 -10.38 14.99 -5.60
CA ILE A 82 -9.67 16.02 -6.37
C ILE A 82 -9.33 15.50 -7.77
N ALA A 83 -8.75 14.30 -7.87
CA ALA A 83 -8.44 13.69 -9.16
C ALA A 83 -9.69 13.42 -10.01
N ALA A 84 -10.79 13.00 -9.39
CA ALA A 84 -12.07 12.78 -10.06
C ALA A 84 -12.62 14.08 -10.65
N ILE A 85 -12.55 15.20 -9.90
CA ILE A 85 -12.97 16.52 -10.37
C ILE A 85 -12.14 16.94 -11.60
N PHE A 86 -10.81 16.89 -11.51
CA PHE A 86 -9.95 17.27 -12.64
C PHE A 86 -10.19 16.40 -13.89
N ARG A 87 -10.38 15.09 -13.70
CA ARG A 87 -10.67 14.18 -14.81
C ARG A 87 -12.07 14.40 -15.39
N LEU A 88 -13.07 14.73 -14.55
CA LEU A 88 -14.41 15.09 -15.00
C LEU A 88 -14.40 16.39 -15.81
N LEU A 89 -13.69 17.42 -15.33
CA LEU A 89 -13.54 18.68 -16.06
C LEU A 89 -12.87 18.46 -17.40
N SER A 90 -11.78 17.67 -17.43
CA SER A 90 -11.08 17.32 -18.67
C SER A 90 -12.01 16.58 -19.65
N PHE A 91 -12.81 15.64 -19.14
CA PHE A 91 -13.81 14.91 -19.93
C PHE A 91 -14.88 15.83 -20.53
N ILE A 92 -15.42 16.77 -19.74
CA ILE A 92 -16.43 17.73 -20.18
C ILE A 92 -15.86 18.67 -21.25
N VAL A 93 -14.66 19.24 -21.01
CA VAL A 93 -14.01 20.14 -21.97
C VAL A 93 -13.77 19.42 -23.30
N PHE A 94 -13.24 18.20 -23.26
CA PHE A 94 -13.01 17.40 -24.48
C PHE A 94 -14.31 17.15 -25.26
N HIS A 95 -15.38 16.71 -24.58
CA HIS A 95 -16.67 16.48 -25.23
C HIS A 95 -17.30 17.75 -25.78
N LEU A 96 -17.16 18.89 -25.08
CA LEU A 96 -17.66 20.18 -25.54
C LEU A 96 -16.91 20.64 -26.81
N MET A 97 -15.59 20.43 -26.87
CA MET A 97 -14.78 20.75 -28.05
C MET A 97 -15.12 19.85 -29.25
N GLU A 98 -15.43 18.57 -29.02
CA GLU A 98 -15.73 17.60 -30.08
C GLU A 98 -17.18 17.73 -30.60
N SER A 99 -18.16 17.85 -29.70
CA SER A 99 -19.59 17.74 -30.04
C SER A 99 -20.39 19.05 -29.89
N GLY A 100 -19.78 20.10 -29.35
CA GLY A 100 -20.45 21.39 -29.11
C GLY A 100 -21.56 21.38 -28.04
N THR A 101 -21.84 20.23 -27.42
CA THR A 101 -22.89 20.06 -26.41
C THR A 101 -22.41 19.22 -25.23
N ILE A 102 -23.11 19.32 -24.10
CA ILE A 102 -22.82 18.50 -22.91
C ILE A 102 -23.84 17.35 -22.85
N ASP A 103 -23.36 16.13 -23.00
CA ASP A 103 -24.16 14.93 -22.78
C ASP A 103 -24.23 14.63 -21.26
N LEU A 104 -25.35 15.01 -20.65
CA LEU A 104 -25.59 14.83 -19.21
C LEU A 104 -25.61 13.36 -18.80
N TYR A 105 -26.05 12.45 -19.67
CA TYR A 105 -26.07 11.02 -19.36
C TYR A 105 -24.65 10.46 -19.27
N LYS A 106 -23.78 10.81 -20.23
CA LYS A 106 -22.37 10.40 -20.21
C LYS A 106 -21.63 10.99 -19.00
N ALA A 107 -21.88 12.26 -18.67
CA ALA A 107 -21.30 12.91 -17.50
C ALA A 107 -21.73 12.21 -16.19
N ALA A 108 -23.03 11.92 -16.04
CA ALA A 108 -23.56 11.21 -14.88
C ALA A 108 -22.97 9.78 -14.77
N LYS A 109 -22.85 9.07 -15.89
CA LYS A 109 -22.20 7.75 -15.94
C LYS A 109 -20.75 7.83 -15.46
N LYS A 110 -19.95 8.82 -15.90
CA LYS A 110 -18.58 8.99 -15.42
C LYS A 110 -18.48 9.31 -13.95
N ILE A 111 -19.39 10.12 -13.41
CA ILE A 111 -19.45 10.36 -11.96
C ILE A 111 -19.70 9.05 -11.20
N ALA A 112 -20.64 8.22 -11.67
CA ALA A 112 -20.92 6.93 -11.05
C ALA A 112 -19.69 5.99 -11.11
N GLU A 113 -19.03 5.90 -12.26
CA GLU A 113 -17.79 5.11 -12.41
C GLU A 113 -16.70 5.57 -11.45
N TYR A 114 -16.53 6.89 -11.24
CA TYR A 114 -15.57 7.44 -10.29
C TYR A 114 -15.93 7.09 -8.85
N ILE A 115 -17.20 7.27 -8.45
CA ILE A 115 -17.66 6.92 -7.09
C ILE A 115 -17.41 5.44 -6.81
N ILE A 116 -17.83 4.56 -7.73
CA ILE A 116 -17.62 3.12 -7.59
C ILE A 116 -16.13 2.81 -7.54
N GLY A 117 -15.34 3.40 -8.43
CA GLY A 117 -13.88 3.21 -8.50
C GLY A 117 -13.16 3.63 -7.23
N ILE A 118 -13.61 4.69 -6.57
CA ILE A 118 -13.08 5.14 -5.27
C ILE A 118 -13.45 4.17 -4.14
N ILE A 119 -14.66 3.62 -4.16
CA ILE A 119 -15.12 2.69 -3.11
C ILE A 119 -14.40 1.33 -3.25
N ILE A 120 -14.41 0.76 -4.45
CA ILE A 120 -13.78 -0.56 -4.69
C ILE A 120 -12.26 -0.46 -4.82
N ALA A 121 -11.74 0.76 -5.02
CA ALA A 121 -10.33 1.08 -5.19
C ALA A 121 -9.68 0.36 -6.39
N ASP A 122 -10.43 0.25 -7.49
CA ASP A 122 -10.01 -0.44 -8.71
C ASP A 122 -10.71 0.13 -9.96
N THR A 123 -10.09 -0.06 -11.12
CA THR A 123 -10.65 0.28 -12.44
C THR A 123 -11.14 -0.99 -13.12
N THR A 124 -12.42 -1.03 -13.45
CA THR A 124 -13.12 -2.16 -14.08
C THR A 124 -13.92 -1.66 -15.27
N GLU A 125 -14.73 -2.53 -15.88
CA GLU A 125 -15.63 -2.13 -16.97
C GLU A 125 -16.70 -1.10 -16.54
N PHE A 126 -17.02 -1.04 -15.25
CA PHE A 126 -18.07 -0.17 -14.68
C PHE A 126 -17.55 0.80 -13.61
N SER A 127 -16.23 0.84 -13.39
CA SER A 127 -15.60 1.69 -12.37
C SER A 127 -14.30 2.27 -12.89
N PHE A 128 -13.94 3.45 -12.42
CA PHE A 128 -12.68 4.06 -12.77
C PHE A 128 -12.02 4.70 -11.57
N PHE A 129 -10.81 4.27 -11.25
CA PHE A 129 -10.09 4.69 -10.05
C PHE A 129 -9.31 6.00 -10.31
N PRO A 130 -9.74 7.14 -9.75
CA PRO A 130 -9.24 8.45 -10.16
C PRO A 130 -7.79 8.75 -9.76
N CYS A 131 -7.29 8.20 -8.65
CA CYS A 131 -5.89 8.34 -8.24
C CYS A 131 -5.28 6.96 -8.07
N GLY A 132 -4.67 6.43 -9.14
CA GLY A 132 -3.99 5.12 -9.11
C GLY A 132 -3.04 4.97 -7.90
N PRO A 133 -2.04 5.84 -7.71
CA PRO A 133 -1.08 5.70 -6.60
C PRO A 133 -1.68 5.75 -5.19
N CYS A 134 -2.93 6.21 -5.04
CA CYS A 134 -3.58 6.31 -3.74
C CYS A 134 -3.99 4.94 -3.16
N TRP A 135 -3.96 3.84 -3.95
CA TRP A 135 -4.26 2.47 -3.46
C TRP A 135 -3.45 2.10 -2.21
N PHE A 136 -2.20 2.54 -2.14
CA PHE A 136 -1.27 2.25 -1.06
C PHE A 136 -1.76 2.75 0.31
N LEU A 137 -2.49 3.88 0.36
CA LEU A 137 -3.06 4.42 1.59
C LEU A 137 -4.16 3.51 2.14
N PHE A 138 -5.01 2.98 1.26
CA PHE A 138 -6.05 2.04 1.63
C PHE A 138 -5.43 0.72 2.11
N SER A 139 -4.42 0.22 1.40
CA SER A 139 -3.70 -1.00 1.82
C SER A 139 -3.05 -0.83 3.19
N LEU A 140 -2.35 0.29 3.45
CA LEU A 140 -1.79 0.59 4.77
C LEU A 140 -2.84 0.65 5.88
N PHE A 141 -4.00 1.23 5.60
CA PHE A 141 -5.11 1.27 6.55
C PHE A 141 -5.52 -0.15 6.96
N GLN A 142 -5.70 -1.06 5.99
CA GLN A 142 -6.02 -2.45 6.25
C GLN A 142 -4.92 -3.17 7.05
N MET A 143 -3.64 -2.98 6.69
CA MET A 143 -2.51 -3.56 7.43
C MET A 143 -2.47 -3.11 8.88
N LYS A 144 -2.75 -1.82 9.15
CA LYS A 144 -2.81 -1.27 10.51
C LYS A 144 -3.94 -1.89 11.33
N LEU A 145 -5.13 -2.03 10.76
CA LEU A 145 -6.26 -2.69 11.43
C LEU A 145 -5.93 -4.16 11.74
N LEU A 146 -5.39 -4.88 10.77
CA LEU A 146 -4.99 -6.27 10.92
C LEU A 146 -3.93 -6.43 12.02
N PHE A 147 -2.86 -5.64 11.97
CA PHE A 147 -1.81 -5.64 12.98
C PHE A 147 -2.39 -5.37 14.37
N SER A 148 -3.23 -4.34 14.49
CA SER A 148 -3.83 -3.95 15.77
C SER A 148 -4.72 -5.06 16.33
N PHE A 149 -5.60 -5.62 15.50
CA PHE A 149 -6.47 -6.74 15.86
C PHE A 149 -5.68 -7.94 16.40
N ILE A 150 -4.60 -8.33 15.72
CA ILE A 150 -3.72 -9.42 16.17
C ILE A 150 -3.03 -9.02 17.48
N SER A 151 -2.57 -7.78 17.59
CA SER A 151 -1.81 -7.31 18.77
C SER A 151 -2.65 -7.20 20.04
N THR A 152 -3.95 -6.96 19.90
CA THR A 152 -4.91 -6.91 21.01
C THR A 152 -5.42 -8.29 21.38
N THR A 153 -5.59 -9.18 20.41
CA THR A 153 -6.12 -10.54 20.64
C THR A 153 -5.05 -11.50 21.13
N VAL A 154 -3.83 -11.41 20.57
CA VAL A 154 -2.74 -12.35 20.83
C VAL A 154 -1.74 -11.73 21.80
N LYS A 155 -1.81 -12.16 23.08
CA LYS A 155 -0.87 -11.69 24.12
C LYS A 155 0.47 -12.44 24.09
N LYS A 156 0.43 -13.78 23.97
CA LYS A 156 1.61 -14.65 23.91
C LYS A 156 1.92 -15.02 22.46
N ARG A 157 3.20 -15.16 22.11
CA ARG A 157 3.66 -15.56 20.76
C ARG A 157 3.19 -14.63 19.61
N PHE A 158 2.81 -13.40 19.92
CA PHE A 158 2.35 -12.40 18.95
C PHE A 158 3.29 -12.24 17.74
N LYS A 159 4.59 -12.06 17.99
CA LYS A 159 5.59 -11.90 16.92
C LYS A 159 5.62 -13.14 16.00
N THR A 160 5.56 -14.34 16.56
CA THR A 160 5.52 -15.60 15.80
C THR A 160 4.25 -15.70 14.95
N ILE A 161 3.10 -15.36 15.53
CA ILE A 161 1.81 -15.40 14.82
C ILE A 161 1.79 -14.38 13.67
N LEU A 162 2.34 -13.17 13.86
CA LEU A 162 2.49 -12.19 12.79
C LEU A 162 3.31 -12.73 11.61
N VAL A 163 4.45 -13.38 11.90
CA VAL A 163 5.33 -13.95 10.87
C VAL A 163 4.64 -15.08 10.12
N LEU A 164 4.02 -16.02 10.84
CA LEU A 164 3.30 -17.13 10.20
C LEU A 164 2.16 -16.62 9.34
N LEU A 165 1.38 -15.66 9.85
CA LEU A 165 0.27 -15.08 9.11
C LEU A 165 0.75 -14.33 7.86
N SER A 166 1.84 -13.56 7.94
CA SER A 166 2.36 -12.85 6.76
C SER A 166 2.83 -13.80 5.67
N VAL A 167 3.46 -14.94 6.02
CA VAL A 167 3.81 -15.99 5.05
C VAL A 167 2.56 -16.61 4.42
N VAL A 168 1.55 -16.93 5.22
CA VAL A 168 0.27 -17.49 4.73
C VAL A 168 -0.43 -16.49 3.80
N MET A 169 -0.42 -15.21 4.12
CA MET A 169 -1.03 -14.16 3.28
C MET A 169 -0.34 -14.01 1.93
N VAL A 170 1.00 -14.03 1.90
CA VAL A 170 1.76 -14.01 0.64
C VAL A 170 1.45 -15.24 -0.20
N PHE A 171 1.40 -16.42 0.41
CA PHE A 171 1.04 -17.66 -0.30
C PHE A 171 -0.40 -17.60 -0.84
N LEU A 172 -1.34 -17.07 -0.07
CA LEU A 172 -2.73 -16.88 -0.51
C LEU A 172 -2.82 -15.90 -1.69
N ALA A 173 -2.13 -14.76 -1.62
CA ALA A 173 -2.06 -13.80 -2.74
C ALA A 173 -1.49 -14.45 -4.01
N TRP A 174 -0.46 -15.29 -3.87
CA TRP A 174 0.11 -16.04 -4.98
C TRP A 174 -0.90 -17.02 -5.59
N LEU A 175 -1.65 -17.78 -4.78
CA LEU A 175 -2.69 -18.68 -5.28
C LEU A 175 -3.81 -17.92 -6.02
N LEU A 176 -4.22 -16.77 -5.51
CA LEU A 176 -5.23 -15.92 -6.15
C LEU A 176 -4.72 -15.40 -7.51
N CYS A 177 -3.47 -14.97 -7.57
CA CYS A 177 -2.80 -14.55 -8.81
C CYS A 177 -2.72 -15.70 -9.83
N LEU A 178 -2.41 -16.92 -9.39
CA LEU A 178 -2.38 -18.09 -10.29
C LEU A 178 -3.73 -18.37 -10.95
N LYS A 179 -4.82 -18.21 -10.18
CA LYS A 179 -6.20 -18.41 -10.64
C LYS A 179 -6.80 -17.22 -11.38
N GLY A 180 -6.08 -16.08 -11.47
CA GLY A 180 -6.60 -14.85 -12.06
C GLY A 180 -7.76 -14.22 -11.27
N ILE A 181 -7.89 -14.55 -9.98
CA ILE A 181 -8.97 -14.04 -9.13
C ILE A 181 -8.55 -12.65 -8.65
N LYS A 182 -9.32 -11.62 -9.04
CA LYS A 182 -9.18 -10.27 -8.52
C LYS A 182 -10.02 -10.09 -7.26
N ILE A 183 -9.43 -9.51 -6.23
CA ILE A 183 -10.13 -9.14 -5.00
C ILE A 183 -10.14 -7.62 -4.91
N TYR A 184 -11.33 -7.04 -4.73
CA TYR A 184 -11.53 -5.60 -4.58
C TYR A 184 -10.99 -5.07 -3.25
N PHE A 185 -11.07 -3.75 -3.08
CA PHE A 185 -10.60 -3.03 -1.89
C PHE A 185 -9.10 -3.19 -1.66
N VAL A 186 -8.29 -3.42 -2.69
CA VAL A 186 -6.82 -3.48 -2.55
C VAL A 186 -6.36 -4.60 -1.60
N VAL A 187 -7.18 -5.64 -1.40
CA VAL A 187 -6.90 -6.72 -0.44
C VAL A 187 -5.73 -7.55 -0.91
N ASN A 188 -5.59 -7.77 -2.22
CA ASN A 188 -4.47 -8.53 -2.76
C ASN A 188 -3.12 -7.87 -2.43
N GLU A 189 -3.05 -6.54 -2.55
CA GLU A 189 -1.86 -5.75 -2.24
C GLU A 189 -1.59 -5.73 -0.73
N THR A 190 -2.65 -5.73 0.10
CA THR A 190 -2.52 -5.91 1.55
C THR A 190 -1.91 -7.26 1.90
N LEU A 191 -2.39 -8.35 1.28
CA LEU A 191 -1.87 -9.70 1.51
C LEU A 191 -0.38 -9.80 1.12
N MET A 192 0.00 -9.24 -0.03
CA MET A 192 1.39 -9.21 -0.48
C MET A 192 2.27 -8.30 0.38
N GLY A 193 1.75 -7.13 0.77
CA GLY A 193 2.52 -6.08 1.44
C GLY A 193 2.70 -6.30 2.94
N PHE A 194 1.83 -7.09 3.58
CA PHE A 194 1.84 -7.28 5.03
C PHE A 194 3.15 -7.89 5.54
N VAL A 195 3.84 -8.69 4.73
CA VAL A 195 5.17 -9.22 5.08
C VAL A 195 6.20 -8.12 5.30
N PHE A 196 6.18 -7.06 4.49
CA PHE A 196 7.08 -5.91 4.65
C PHE A 196 6.75 -5.11 5.89
N TYR A 197 5.45 -4.89 6.09
CA TYR A 197 4.96 -4.22 7.28
C TYR A 197 5.40 -4.94 8.56
N VAL A 198 5.21 -6.26 8.63
CA VAL A 198 5.67 -7.07 9.76
C VAL A 198 7.19 -7.03 9.89
N THR A 199 7.93 -7.13 8.79
CA THR A 199 9.40 -7.06 8.78
C THR A 199 9.88 -5.74 9.38
N GLY A 200 9.32 -4.62 8.94
CA GLY A 200 9.63 -3.30 9.49
C GLY A 200 9.35 -3.19 10.98
N PHE A 201 8.21 -3.70 11.44
CA PHE A 201 7.86 -3.72 12.87
C PHE A 201 8.87 -4.52 13.70
N LEU A 202 9.33 -5.67 13.21
CA LEU A 202 10.33 -6.49 13.87
C LEU A 202 11.71 -5.81 13.88
N MET A 203 12.08 -5.13 12.79
CA MET A 203 13.36 -4.42 12.64
C MET A 203 13.59 -3.35 13.72
N LYS A 204 12.52 -2.70 14.20
CA LYS A 204 12.58 -1.67 15.24
C LYS A 204 13.29 -2.14 16.53
N ASN A 205 13.05 -3.39 16.93
CA ASN A 205 13.68 -3.99 18.12
C ASN A 205 14.95 -4.79 17.75
N PHE A 206 15.07 -5.22 16.49
CA PHE A 206 16.21 -5.98 15.98
C PHE A 206 17.52 -5.16 16.00
N LEU A 207 17.49 -3.88 15.62
CA LEU A 207 18.69 -3.03 15.68
C LEU A 207 19.25 -2.92 17.10
N SER A 208 18.40 -2.79 18.12
CA SER A 208 18.83 -2.78 19.52
C SER A 208 19.27 -4.16 20.04
N GLU A 209 18.73 -5.25 19.49
CA GLU A 209 19.05 -6.63 19.90
C GLU A 209 20.30 -7.20 19.19
N ILE A 210 20.63 -6.77 17.96
CA ILE A 210 21.87 -7.12 17.24
C ILE A 210 23.09 -6.67 18.04
N PHE A 211 23.08 -5.43 18.53
CA PHE A 211 24.15 -4.91 19.39
C PHE A 211 24.29 -5.71 20.71
N ASN A 212 23.26 -6.47 21.09
CA ASN A 212 23.21 -7.26 22.32
C ASN A 212 23.34 -8.79 22.11
N LYS A 213 23.71 -9.26 20.90
CA LYS A 213 24.10 -10.65 20.56
C LYS A 213 23.13 -11.78 20.99
N LYS A 214 21.85 -11.49 21.27
CA LYS A 214 21.00 -12.43 22.03
C LYS A 214 20.09 -13.36 21.23
N ASN A 215 19.90 -13.20 19.90
CA ASN A 215 18.92 -14.06 19.22
C ASN A 215 19.20 -14.34 17.72
N LYS A 216 19.74 -15.54 17.44
CA LYS A 216 20.07 -16.02 16.09
C LYS A 216 18.86 -16.41 15.21
N TYR A 217 17.71 -16.67 15.83
CA TYR A 217 16.51 -17.14 15.12
C TYR A 217 15.71 -16.01 14.44
N ASP A 218 15.80 -14.79 14.98
CA ASP A 218 15.17 -13.61 14.36
C ASP A 218 15.83 -13.26 13.01
N PHE A 219 17.14 -13.49 12.89
CA PHE A 219 17.89 -13.35 11.65
C PHE A 219 17.44 -14.35 10.57
N LEU A 220 17.26 -15.62 10.95
CA LEU A 220 16.79 -16.67 10.04
C LEU A 220 15.38 -16.33 9.51
N ILE A 221 14.50 -15.81 10.37
CA ILE A 221 13.15 -15.42 9.98
C ILE A 221 13.17 -14.27 8.98
N ILE A 222 13.92 -13.19 9.25
CA ILE A 222 14.01 -12.05 8.32
C ILE A 222 14.62 -12.48 6.98
N ALA A 223 15.67 -13.30 7.00
CA ALA A 223 16.29 -13.82 5.79
C ALA A 223 15.32 -14.71 4.99
N VAL A 224 14.52 -15.55 5.66
CA VAL A 224 13.50 -16.39 5.01
C VAL A 224 12.38 -15.54 4.41
N LEU A 225 11.93 -14.47 5.08
CA LEU A 225 10.90 -13.57 4.55
C LEU A 225 11.41 -12.79 3.32
N LEU A 226 12.65 -12.27 3.37
CA LEU A 226 13.29 -11.60 2.25
C LEU A 226 13.55 -12.55 1.08
N PHE A 227 13.94 -13.80 1.36
CA PHE A 227 14.18 -14.83 0.36
C PHE A 227 12.87 -15.31 -0.28
N ALA A 228 11.82 -15.54 0.51
CA ALA A 228 10.49 -15.88 -0.01
C ALA A 228 9.93 -14.76 -0.90
N TYR A 229 10.19 -13.50 -0.55
CA TYR A 229 9.83 -12.37 -1.40
C TYR A 229 10.67 -12.28 -2.68
N PHE A 230 12.00 -12.48 -2.60
CA PHE A 230 12.86 -12.53 -3.78
C PHE A 230 12.36 -13.59 -4.78
N LEU A 231 12.01 -14.78 -4.28
CA LEU A 231 11.41 -15.84 -5.10
C LEU A 231 10.05 -15.41 -5.67
N PHE A 232 9.19 -14.79 -4.87
CA PHE A 232 7.89 -14.27 -5.31
C PHE A 232 8.02 -13.27 -6.48
N VAL A 233 8.93 -12.29 -6.36
CA VAL A 233 9.19 -11.29 -7.42
C VAL A 233 9.76 -11.97 -8.66
N PHE A 234 10.74 -12.86 -8.47
CA PHE A 234 11.38 -13.58 -9.57
C PHE A 234 10.38 -14.42 -10.38
N PHE A 235 9.49 -15.17 -9.72
CA PHE A 235 8.50 -16.02 -10.39
C PHE A 235 7.32 -15.23 -10.97
N SER A 236 6.87 -14.16 -10.31
CA SER A 236 5.76 -13.33 -10.80
C SER A 236 6.15 -12.52 -12.04
N ILE A 237 7.40 -12.02 -12.09
CA ILE A 237 7.97 -11.35 -13.26
C ILE A 237 8.06 -12.35 -14.43
N LYS A 238 8.60 -13.55 -14.21
CA LYS A 238 8.75 -14.55 -15.27
C LYS A 238 7.42 -14.95 -15.93
N LYS A 239 6.32 -14.98 -15.17
CA LYS A 239 4.98 -15.28 -15.70
C LYS A 239 4.37 -14.11 -16.49
N SER A 240 4.59 -12.87 -16.08
CA SER A 240 4.05 -11.68 -16.76
C SER A 240 4.73 -11.36 -18.09
N TYR A 241 5.96 -11.82 -18.32
CA TYR A 241 6.70 -11.68 -19.59
C TYR A 241 6.66 -12.95 -20.46
N GLY A 242 5.99 -14.01 -20.01
CA GLY A 242 5.86 -15.30 -20.71
C GLY A 242 4.46 -15.59 -21.28
N LEU A 243 3.53 -14.63 -21.22
CA LEU A 243 2.19 -14.72 -21.80
C LEU A 243 2.00 -13.60 -22.82
N PRO A 244 1.54 -13.88 -24.06
CA PRO A 244 1.35 -12.86 -25.09
C PRO A 244 0.35 -11.79 -24.62
N ASN A 245 0.66 -10.54 -24.96
CA ASN A 245 -0.10 -9.34 -24.66
C ASN A 245 -1.62 -9.54 -24.83
N LEU A 246 -2.36 -9.52 -23.72
CA LEU A 246 -3.77 -9.11 -23.69
C LEU A 246 -3.88 -7.77 -22.97
N ARG A 247 -3.13 -6.78 -23.46
CA ARG A 247 -3.49 -5.37 -23.32
C ARG A 247 -3.93 -4.90 -24.71
N GLY A 248 -5.23 -5.00 -24.95
CA GLY A 248 -5.89 -4.23 -26.00
C GLY A 248 -6.50 -2.98 -25.38
N GLY A 249 -6.41 -1.86 -26.11
CA GLY A 249 -7.30 -0.70 -25.99
C GLY A 249 -7.14 0.16 -24.75
#